data_AF-A0A1I8IHP6-F1
#
_entry.id   AF-A0A1I8IHP6-F1
#
_cell.length_a   1.000
_cell.length_b   1.000
_cell.length_c   1.000
_cell.angle_alpha   90.00
_cell.angle_beta   90.00
_cell.angle_gamma   90.00
#
_symmetry.space_group_name_H-M   'P 1'
#
loop_
_entity.id
_entity.type
_entity.pdbx_description
1 polymer ?
#
loop_
_entity_poly.entity_id
_entity_poly.type
_entity_poly.pdbx_seq_one_letter_code
_entity_poly.pdbx_strand_id
1 'polypeptide(L)'
;QLLDQISLESIKSPGHYFHSSKGFKIGPESRPTFVSELNLGVEQTGFTIIKSHGFSGDHETYARGGQFVQLFHKELEAYVVAEGLFDQDVTEDVHLRIREIDQLNPRTLHSSTSAVTYWQVEPESTVLDGEGADLGPAVPVPARHTLGKYLCVKQASEAYSVTLTEDATDPHTVFKMHPVLQDSPELKFESYARIEHVITGCWLHAIKDKSYQRKEFLNMEDEKSMRALRWDGGELREITCCFDRRYDDAYTIQKVDSEHVMNFNFVAGVVPTLQDLIDARQIGRPLTSKETFRICHALRELRNFMLVNGEPCKARQKLLRNLRVIDLLVTLLKFPLKAVQDEHNLTKVFSEAYDILHTYMMGNSRKNALYFAKYIEFFQTQMVDKVNKPFA
;
A
#
# COMPACT_ATOMS: atom_id res chain seq x y z
N GLN A 1 -31.66 -2.72 -19.70
CA GLN A 1 -30.63 -1.81 -20.21
C GLN A 1 -29.52 -1.73 -19.19
N LEU A 2 -28.27 -1.51 -19.62
CA LEU A 2 -27.22 -1.07 -18.70
C LEU A 2 -27.71 0.22 -18.04
N LEU A 3 -27.60 0.34 -16.72
CA LEU A 3 -28.13 1.43 -15.87
C LEU A 3 -29.58 1.28 -15.34
N ASP A 4 -30.29 0.18 -15.61
CA ASP A 4 -31.58 -0.08 -14.95
C ASP A 4 -31.39 -0.26 -13.43
N GLN A 5 -32.34 0.25 -12.65
CA GLN A 5 -32.43 -0.07 -11.23
C GLN A 5 -33.08 -1.43 -11.06
N ILE A 6 -32.37 -2.34 -10.41
CA ILE A 6 -32.85 -3.68 -10.08
C ILE A 6 -33.02 -3.81 -8.57
N SER A 7 -34.03 -4.57 -8.15
CA SER A 7 -34.12 -5.09 -6.79
C SER A 7 -33.67 -6.55 -6.79
N LEU A 8 -32.93 -6.95 -5.76
CA LEU A 8 -32.44 -8.32 -5.62
C LEU A 8 -33.24 -9.00 -4.51
N GLU A 9 -34.14 -9.92 -4.87
CA GLU A 9 -34.95 -10.69 -3.92
C GLU A 9 -34.26 -12.00 -3.53
N SER A 10 -34.36 -12.39 -2.26
CA SER A 10 -33.87 -13.69 -1.79
C SER A 10 -34.80 -14.82 -2.22
N ILE A 11 -34.25 -15.78 -2.96
CA ILE A 11 -34.96 -17.02 -3.32
C ILE A 11 -35.34 -17.83 -2.06
N LYS A 12 -34.53 -17.76 -1.00
CA LYS A 12 -34.76 -18.54 0.23
C LYS A 12 -35.82 -17.93 1.14
N SER A 13 -35.99 -16.61 1.08
CA SER A 13 -36.90 -15.86 1.94
C SER A 13 -37.71 -14.89 1.08
N PRO A 14 -38.76 -15.37 0.38
CA PRO A 14 -39.59 -14.53 -0.46
C PRO A 14 -40.13 -13.31 0.30
N GLY A 15 -40.23 -12.17 -0.37
CA GLY A 15 -40.59 -10.89 0.21
C GLY A 15 -39.46 -10.19 0.99
N HIS A 16 -38.26 -10.79 1.05
CA HIS A 16 -37.08 -10.11 1.57
C HIS A 16 -36.08 -9.81 0.45
N TYR A 17 -35.56 -8.59 0.46
CA TYR A 17 -34.70 -8.00 -0.54
C TYR A 17 -33.33 -7.67 0.03
N PHE A 18 -32.33 -7.70 -0.84
CA PHE A 18 -31.04 -7.09 -0.54
C PHE A 18 -31.24 -5.60 -0.33
N HIS A 19 -30.85 -5.10 0.83
CA HIS A 19 -31.19 -3.77 1.30
C HIS A 19 -29.95 -3.07 1.86
N SER A 20 -29.79 -1.79 1.52
CA SER A 20 -28.79 -0.92 2.16
C SER A 20 -29.41 -0.25 3.36
N SER A 21 -28.89 -0.57 4.56
CA SER A 21 -29.33 0.06 5.80
C SER A 21 -29.10 1.57 5.78
N LYS A 22 -29.69 2.26 6.77
CA LYS A 22 -29.31 3.65 7.05
C LYS A 22 -27.82 3.70 7.40
N GLY A 23 -27.17 4.75 6.90
CA GLY A 23 -25.77 5.00 7.18
C GLY A 23 -25.51 5.30 8.64
N PHE A 24 -24.40 4.78 9.16
CA PHE A 24 -23.91 5.06 10.50
C PHE A 24 -22.41 5.34 10.47
N LYS A 25 -21.91 6.02 11.50
CA LYS A 25 -20.50 6.40 11.62
C LYS A 25 -19.70 5.25 12.21
N ILE A 26 -18.56 4.94 11.59
CA ILE A 26 -17.49 4.08 12.12
C ILE A 26 -16.19 4.89 12.16
N GLY A 27 -15.31 4.56 13.09
CA GLY A 27 -13.98 5.14 13.21
C GLY A 27 -13.92 6.23 14.29
N PRO A 28 -12.74 6.84 14.48
CA PRO A 28 -12.55 7.91 15.44
C PRO A 28 -13.32 9.17 15.05
N GLU A 29 -13.77 9.95 16.04
CA GLU A 29 -14.47 11.24 15.81
C GLU A 29 -13.63 12.24 15.00
N SER A 30 -12.31 12.10 14.99
CA SER A 30 -11.39 12.92 14.19
C SER A 30 -11.49 12.64 12.69
N ARG A 31 -11.86 11.43 12.27
CA ARG A 31 -12.01 11.01 10.87
C ARG A 31 -13.17 10.00 10.74
N PRO A 32 -14.43 10.44 10.88
CA PRO A 32 -15.57 9.53 10.84
C PRO A 32 -15.81 9.03 9.42
N THR A 33 -15.84 7.70 9.26
CA THR A 33 -16.26 7.06 8.01
C THR A 33 -17.74 6.73 8.10
N PHE A 34 -18.55 7.25 7.18
CA PHE A 34 -19.95 6.87 7.08
C PHE A 34 -20.08 5.60 6.25
N VAL A 35 -20.66 4.57 6.85
CA VAL A 35 -20.88 3.28 6.20
C VAL A 35 -22.35 2.89 6.29
N SER A 36 -22.80 2.06 5.35
CA SER A 36 -24.10 1.40 5.42
C SER A 36 -23.87 -0.10 5.35
N GLU A 37 -24.62 -0.86 6.14
CA GLU A 37 -24.59 -2.32 6.08
C GLU A 37 -25.52 -2.79 4.96
N LEU A 38 -25.08 -3.78 4.19
CA LEU A 38 -25.94 -4.49 3.27
C LEU A 38 -26.53 -5.70 4.00
N ASN A 39 -27.86 -5.73 4.11
CA ASN A 39 -28.58 -6.78 4.82
C ASN A 39 -29.75 -7.31 4.00
N LEU A 40 -30.45 -8.29 4.57
CA LEU A 40 -31.68 -8.83 4.01
C LEU A 40 -32.86 -8.17 4.73
N GLY A 41 -33.52 -7.23 4.08
CA GLY A 41 -34.62 -6.44 4.63
C GLY A 41 -35.94 -6.68 3.89
N VAL A 42 -37.04 -6.15 4.40
CA VAL A 42 -38.33 -6.14 3.69
C VAL A 42 -38.47 -4.93 2.75
N GLU A 43 -37.63 -3.92 2.94
CA GLU A 43 -37.58 -2.73 2.10
C GLU A 43 -36.79 -3.00 0.82
N GLN A 44 -37.31 -2.54 -0.31
CA GLN A 44 -36.63 -2.65 -1.60
C GLN A 44 -35.60 -1.53 -1.77
N THR A 45 -34.34 -1.89 -1.96
CA THR A 45 -33.30 -0.97 -2.42
C THR A 45 -33.06 -1.19 -3.91
N GLY A 46 -33.06 -0.11 -4.69
CA GLY A 46 -32.68 -0.14 -6.10
C GLY A 46 -31.17 -0.13 -6.25
N PHE A 47 -30.62 -1.13 -6.91
CA PHE A 47 -29.20 -1.21 -7.29
C PHE A 47 -29.05 -0.97 -8.78
N THR A 48 -28.04 -0.20 -9.14
CA THR A 48 -27.65 -0.03 -10.55
C THR A 48 -26.42 -0.88 -10.81
N ILE A 49 -26.54 -1.87 -11.69
CA ILE A 49 -25.37 -2.65 -12.14
C ILE A 49 -24.67 -1.87 -13.25
N ILE A 50 -23.42 -1.53 -13.00
CA ILE A 50 -22.52 -0.91 -13.98
C ILE A 50 -21.54 -1.99 -14.44
N LYS A 51 -21.42 -2.16 -15.75
CA LYS A 51 -20.44 -3.09 -16.33
C LYS A 51 -19.06 -2.48 -16.13
N SER A 52 -18.20 -3.19 -15.40
CA SER A 52 -16.79 -2.84 -15.28
C SER A 52 -16.04 -3.26 -16.55
N HIS A 53 -16.11 -4.53 -16.97
CA HIS A 53 -15.46 -5.00 -18.21
C HIS A 53 -16.24 -6.13 -18.90
N GLY A 54 -16.01 -6.30 -20.21
CA GLY A 54 -16.52 -7.46 -20.96
C GLY A 54 -15.84 -8.76 -20.54
N PHE A 55 -16.35 -9.92 -20.95
CA PHE A 55 -15.66 -11.21 -20.83
C PHE A 55 -14.98 -11.53 -22.17
N SER A 56 -13.72 -11.12 -22.37
CA SER A 56 -12.91 -11.45 -23.54
C SER A 56 -11.61 -12.13 -23.09
N GLY A 57 -11.11 -13.09 -23.87
CA GLY A 57 -9.91 -13.87 -23.52
C GLY A 57 -8.62 -13.05 -23.45
N ASP A 58 -8.61 -11.82 -23.98
CA ASP A 58 -7.43 -10.97 -24.10
C ASP A 58 -7.10 -10.14 -22.84
N HIS A 59 -7.91 -10.27 -21.77
CA HIS A 59 -7.76 -9.55 -20.49
C HIS A 59 -6.43 -9.72 -19.77
N GLU A 60 -5.67 -10.76 -20.13
CA GLU A 60 -4.35 -11.02 -19.56
C GLU A 60 -3.24 -10.15 -20.18
N THR A 61 -3.48 -9.64 -21.38
CA THR A 61 -2.45 -9.02 -22.24
C THR A 61 -2.37 -7.51 -22.07
N TYR A 62 -3.48 -6.87 -21.68
CA TYR A 62 -3.62 -5.41 -21.62
C TYR A 62 -3.87 -4.90 -20.20
N ALA A 63 -3.33 -3.71 -19.91
CA ALA A 63 -3.63 -2.99 -18.68
C ALA A 63 -5.07 -2.45 -18.71
N ARG A 64 -5.70 -2.40 -17.53
CA ARG A 64 -7.10 -2.02 -17.36
C ARG A 64 -7.28 -1.06 -16.19
N GLY A 65 -8.37 -0.30 -16.25
CA GLY A 65 -8.84 0.50 -15.12
C GLY A 65 -9.02 -0.35 -13.86
N GLY A 66 -8.59 0.17 -12.73
CA GLY A 66 -8.61 -0.48 -11.42
C GLY A 66 -7.52 -1.52 -11.17
N GLN A 67 -6.67 -1.85 -12.16
CA GLN A 67 -5.64 -2.87 -12.01
C GLN A 67 -4.34 -2.32 -11.42
N PHE A 68 -3.67 -3.12 -10.59
CA PHE A 68 -2.32 -2.83 -10.11
C PHE A 68 -1.26 -3.18 -11.15
N VAL A 69 -0.36 -2.23 -11.38
CA VAL A 69 0.77 -2.31 -12.31
C VAL A 69 2.06 -1.85 -11.64
N GLN A 70 3.19 -2.11 -12.29
CA GLN A 70 4.49 -1.55 -11.91
C GLN A 70 5.04 -0.74 -13.07
N LEU A 71 5.55 0.45 -12.77
CA LEU A 71 6.23 1.29 -13.75
C LEU A 71 7.73 1.03 -13.66
N PHE A 72 8.30 0.43 -14.70
CA PHE A 72 9.71 0.05 -14.77
C PHE A 72 10.44 0.85 -15.84
N HIS A 73 11.41 1.66 -15.41
CA HIS A 73 12.30 2.42 -16.27
C HIS A 73 13.38 1.49 -16.84
N LYS A 74 13.42 1.35 -18.18
CA LYS A 74 14.27 0.33 -18.82
C LYS A 74 15.74 0.68 -18.84
N GLU A 75 16.11 1.94 -19.05
CA GLU A 75 17.53 2.30 -19.14
C GLU A 75 18.25 2.29 -17.79
N LEU A 76 17.62 2.85 -16.74
CA LEU A 76 18.14 2.78 -15.38
C LEU A 76 17.86 1.46 -14.65
N GLU A 77 17.12 0.54 -15.29
CA GLU A 77 16.64 -0.70 -14.67
C GLU A 77 16.01 -0.47 -13.28
N ALA A 78 15.04 0.45 -13.21
CA ALA A 78 14.53 0.96 -11.95
C ALA A 78 13.00 0.97 -11.87
N TYR A 79 12.45 0.75 -10.68
CA TYR A 79 11.01 0.89 -10.44
C TYR A 79 10.67 2.29 -9.93
N VAL A 80 9.60 2.88 -10.44
CA VAL A 80 8.97 4.06 -9.82
C VAL A 80 8.30 3.62 -8.52
N VAL A 81 8.65 4.26 -7.41
CA VAL A 81 8.20 3.87 -6.07
C VAL A 81 7.79 5.09 -5.25
N ALA A 82 6.97 4.84 -4.24
CA ALA A 82 6.83 5.72 -3.09
C ALA A 82 6.91 4.91 -1.79
N GLU A 83 7.51 5.47 -0.76
CA GLU A 83 7.69 4.80 0.54
C GLU A 83 7.01 5.64 1.64
N GLY A 84 6.26 4.98 2.53
CA GLY A 84 5.69 5.66 3.69
C GLY A 84 4.70 4.85 4.51
N LEU A 85 4.03 5.54 5.43
CA LEU A 85 2.97 4.96 6.25
C LEU A 85 1.66 4.96 5.45
N PHE A 86 1.01 3.80 5.40
CA PHE A 86 -0.32 3.68 4.82
C PHE A 86 -1.30 4.55 5.63
N ASP A 87 -2.04 5.41 4.93
CA ASP A 87 -3.05 6.32 5.49
C ASP A 87 -2.53 7.39 6.49
N GLN A 88 -1.23 7.70 6.44
CA GLN A 88 -0.62 8.83 7.17
C GLN A 88 0.19 9.74 6.24
N ASP A 89 0.84 10.76 6.80
CA ASP A 89 1.64 11.72 6.03
C ASP A 89 2.72 11.03 5.17
N VAL A 90 2.95 11.60 3.98
CA VAL A 90 3.96 11.11 3.05
C VAL A 90 5.33 11.26 3.69
N THR A 91 5.99 10.14 3.99
CA THR A 91 7.34 10.20 4.56
C THR A 91 8.40 10.37 3.50
N GLU A 92 8.21 9.77 2.32
CA GLU A 92 9.14 9.87 1.18
C GLU A 92 8.40 10.26 -0.10
N ASP A 93 9.00 11.15 -0.89
CA ASP A 93 8.46 11.52 -2.20
C ASP A 93 8.66 10.38 -3.21
N VAL A 94 8.04 10.52 -4.39
CA VAL A 94 8.20 9.57 -5.49
C VAL A 94 9.66 9.58 -5.95
N HIS A 95 10.23 8.40 -6.12
CA HIS A 95 11.62 8.23 -6.56
C HIS A 95 11.78 6.93 -7.34
N LEU A 96 12.98 6.72 -7.89
CA LEU A 96 13.34 5.50 -8.60
C LEU A 96 14.18 4.60 -7.72
N ARG A 97 13.84 3.32 -7.71
CA ARG A 97 14.59 2.29 -6.99
C ARG A 97 15.26 1.37 -7.98
N ILE A 98 16.59 1.46 -8.07
CA ILE A 98 17.40 0.67 -8.99
C ILE A 98 17.29 -0.81 -8.64
N ARG A 99 17.13 -1.61 -9.68
CA ARG A 99 17.16 -3.06 -9.63
C ARG A 99 17.72 -3.59 -10.94
N GLU A 100 19.04 -3.55 -11.03
CA GLU A 100 19.78 -4.08 -12.16
C GLU A 100 19.42 -5.55 -12.40
N ILE A 101 19.28 -5.89 -13.68
CA ILE A 101 18.98 -7.25 -14.12
C ILE A 101 20.30 -8.01 -14.22
N ASP A 102 20.55 -8.86 -13.22
CA ASP A 102 21.72 -9.71 -13.15
C ASP A 102 21.36 -11.14 -13.57
N GLN A 103 21.92 -11.57 -14.71
CA GLN A 103 21.73 -12.92 -15.24
C GLN A 103 22.29 -14.02 -14.31
N LEU A 104 23.27 -13.69 -13.46
CA LEU A 104 23.82 -14.61 -12.47
C LEU A 104 22.94 -14.72 -11.22
N ASN A 105 21.99 -13.80 -11.04
CA ASN A 105 21.07 -13.77 -9.91
C ASN A 105 19.62 -13.91 -10.39
N PRO A 106 19.06 -15.15 -10.42
CA PRO A 106 17.72 -15.42 -10.91
C PRO A 106 16.61 -14.58 -10.26
N ARG A 107 16.83 -14.09 -9.03
CA ARG A 107 15.86 -13.23 -8.34
C ARG A 107 15.67 -11.87 -9.00
N THR A 108 16.63 -11.39 -9.77
CA THR A 108 16.54 -10.09 -10.45
C THR A 108 15.82 -10.19 -11.79
N LEU A 109 15.76 -11.40 -12.38
CA LEU A 109 15.06 -11.68 -13.63
C LEU A 109 13.52 -11.60 -13.49
N HIS A 110 13.01 -11.73 -12.27
CA HIS A 110 11.57 -11.63 -11.98
C HIS A 110 11.19 -10.25 -11.45
N SER A 111 9.99 -9.80 -11.78
CA SER A 111 9.44 -8.52 -11.31
C SER A 111 9.39 -8.42 -9.79
N SER A 112 9.34 -7.19 -9.28
CA SER A 112 9.52 -6.95 -7.84
C SER A 112 8.26 -7.34 -7.09
N THR A 113 8.38 -8.14 -6.03
CA THR A 113 7.25 -8.44 -5.13
C THR A 113 7.02 -7.35 -4.08
N SER A 114 7.59 -6.15 -4.27
CA SER A 114 7.51 -5.06 -3.29
C SER A 114 6.26 -4.23 -3.52
N ALA A 115 5.35 -4.20 -2.54
CA ALA A 115 4.14 -3.38 -2.61
C ALA A 115 4.38 -1.87 -2.88
N VAL A 116 5.54 -1.33 -2.49
CA VAL A 116 5.95 0.07 -2.76
C VAL A 116 6.20 0.38 -4.25
N THR A 117 6.13 -0.63 -5.12
CA THR A 117 6.25 -0.48 -6.58
C THR A 117 4.90 -0.57 -7.29
N TYR A 118 3.81 -0.81 -6.54
CA TYR A 118 2.50 -1.06 -7.10
C TYR A 118 1.75 0.26 -7.24
N TRP A 119 1.25 0.50 -8.44
CA TRP A 119 0.44 1.64 -8.81
C TRP A 119 -0.88 1.12 -9.37
N GLN A 120 -2.01 1.63 -8.88
CA GLN A 120 -3.30 1.34 -9.46
C GLN A 120 -3.55 2.32 -10.60
N VAL A 121 -3.86 1.78 -11.78
CA VAL A 121 -4.24 2.56 -12.95
C VAL A 121 -5.73 2.85 -12.85
N GLU A 122 -6.13 4.11 -12.85
CA GLU A 122 -7.54 4.51 -12.88
C GLU A 122 -7.83 5.26 -14.20
N PRO A 123 -9.00 5.08 -14.83
CA PRO A 123 -9.39 5.92 -15.96
C PRO A 123 -9.99 7.25 -15.46
N GLU A 124 -9.74 8.35 -16.17
CA GLU A 124 -10.28 9.69 -15.84
C GLU A 124 -11.81 9.72 -15.83
N SER A 125 -12.45 8.99 -16.75
CA SER A 125 -13.88 9.08 -17.00
C SER A 125 -14.71 8.64 -15.79
N THR A 126 -14.33 7.53 -15.16
CA THR A 126 -14.95 7.04 -13.91
C THR A 126 -14.18 5.87 -13.32
N VAL A 127 -14.01 5.84 -12.00
CA VAL A 127 -13.43 4.70 -11.25
C VAL A 127 -14.20 3.38 -11.48
N LEU A 128 -15.45 3.48 -11.96
CA LEU A 128 -16.35 2.35 -12.19
C LEU A 128 -16.15 1.68 -13.56
N ASP A 129 -15.36 2.30 -14.45
CA ASP A 129 -15.03 1.76 -15.76
C ASP A 129 -13.73 0.94 -15.64
N GLY A 130 -13.84 -0.33 -15.99
CA GLY A 130 -12.72 -1.27 -15.97
C GLY A 130 -12.48 -1.91 -17.32
N GLU A 131 -13.07 -1.37 -18.40
CA GLU A 131 -12.79 -1.85 -19.76
C GLU A 131 -11.28 -1.75 -20.05
N GLY A 132 -10.84 -2.36 -21.14
CA GLY A 132 -9.47 -2.17 -21.64
C GLY A 132 -9.12 -0.69 -21.50
N ALA A 133 -7.99 -0.36 -20.89
CA ALA A 133 -7.56 1.03 -20.86
C ALA A 133 -7.36 1.41 -22.34
N ASP A 134 -8.40 1.99 -22.93
CA ASP A 134 -8.49 2.32 -24.34
C ASP A 134 -7.48 3.45 -24.52
N LEU A 135 -6.22 3.11 -24.83
CA LEU A 135 -5.19 4.06 -25.25
C LEU A 135 -5.56 4.68 -26.62
N GLY A 136 -6.68 5.36 -26.69
CA GLY A 136 -6.57 6.69 -27.28
C GLY A 136 -5.33 7.38 -26.69
N PRO A 137 -4.62 8.26 -27.42
CA PRO A 137 -3.36 8.90 -27.02
C PRO A 137 -3.49 9.85 -25.81
N ALA A 138 -4.46 9.63 -24.92
CA ALA A 138 -4.97 10.58 -23.98
C ALA A 138 -5.68 9.97 -22.76
N VAL A 139 -5.41 8.74 -22.30
CA VAL A 139 -5.99 8.29 -21.01
C VAL A 139 -5.16 8.86 -19.87
N PRO A 140 -5.72 9.73 -19.02
CA PRO A 140 -5.13 10.05 -17.74
C PRO A 140 -5.11 8.83 -16.89
N VAL A 141 -3.93 8.49 -16.40
CA VAL A 141 -3.79 7.51 -15.37
C VAL A 141 -3.42 8.26 -14.09
N PRO A 142 -4.39 8.64 -13.23
CA PRO A 142 -4.09 8.87 -11.84
C PRO A 142 -3.46 7.58 -11.32
N ALA A 143 -2.14 7.59 -11.16
CA ALA A 143 -1.43 6.45 -10.61
C ALA A 143 -1.61 6.51 -9.10
N ARG A 144 -2.60 5.79 -8.58
CA ARG A 144 -2.82 5.71 -7.14
C ARG A 144 -1.82 4.72 -6.56
N HIS A 145 -0.89 5.22 -5.78
CA HIS A 145 0.06 4.39 -5.08
C HIS A 145 -0.66 3.52 -4.03
N THR A 146 -0.06 2.40 -3.64
CA THR A 146 -0.56 1.55 -2.54
C THR A 146 -0.71 2.26 -1.20
N LEU A 147 -0.19 3.48 -1.05
CA LEU A 147 -0.38 4.33 0.13
C LEU A 147 -1.71 5.13 0.08
N GLY A 148 -2.50 4.98 -0.98
CA GLY A 148 -3.78 5.66 -1.17
C GLY A 148 -3.69 7.03 -1.82
N LYS A 149 -2.49 7.47 -2.23
CA LYS A 149 -2.20 8.81 -2.78
C LYS A 149 -1.88 8.74 -4.27
N TYR A 150 -2.15 9.83 -4.99
CA TYR A 150 -1.97 9.94 -6.42
C TYR A 150 -0.63 10.59 -6.76
N LEU A 151 0.03 10.06 -7.79
CA LEU A 151 1.17 10.71 -8.43
C LEU A 151 0.75 12.11 -8.90
N CYS A 152 1.55 13.14 -8.62
CA CYS A 152 1.22 14.53 -8.92
C CYS A 152 2.46 15.31 -9.36
N VAL A 153 2.33 16.20 -10.33
CA VAL A 153 3.40 17.15 -10.68
C VAL A 153 3.10 18.52 -10.09
N LYS A 154 4.01 19.04 -9.27
CA LYS A 154 3.91 20.38 -8.68
C LYS A 154 5.05 21.26 -9.16
N GLN A 155 4.78 22.55 -9.27
CA GLN A 155 5.84 23.52 -9.52
C GLN A 155 6.54 23.86 -8.20
N ALA A 156 7.84 23.58 -8.11
CA ALA A 156 8.68 23.90 -6.96
C ALA A 156 9.74 24.92 -7.38
N SER A 157 9.55 26.17 -6.95
CA SER A 157 10.40 27.33 -7.28
C SER A 157 10.64 27.48 -8.79
N GLU A 158 11.69 26.85 -9.34
CA GLU A 158 12.16 26.98 -10.72
C GLU A 158 11.99 25.71 -11.57
N ALA A 159 11.56 24.58 -10.98
CA ALA A 159 11.43 23.30 -11.67
C ALA A 159 10.15 22.56 -11.28
N TYR A 160 9.73 21.60 -12.12
CA TYR A 160 8.65 20.70 -11.79
C TYR A 160 9.16 19.54 -10.92
N SER A 161 8.51 19.30 -9.80
CA SER A 161 8.77 18.16 -8.92
C SER A 161 7.64 17.15 -9.00
N VAL A 162 8.03 15.87 -8.95
CA VAL A 162 7.09 14.75 -8.90
C VAL A 162 6.84 14.42 -7.42
N THR A 163 5.58 14.47 -7.01
CA THR A 163 5.14 14.36 -5.62
C THR A 163 3.89 13.49 -5.51
N LEU A 164 3.32 13.38 -4.30
CA LEU A 164 2.06 12.70 -4.04
C LEU A 164 1.00 13.66 -3.51
N THR A 165 -0.26 13.41 -3.84
CA THR A 165 -1.42 14.14 -3.31
C THR A 165 -2.54 13.18 -2.89
N GLU A 166 -3.34 13.56 -1.90
CA GLU A 166 -4.53 12.79 -1.48
C GLU A 166 -5.78 13.17 -2.28
N ASP A 167 -5.73 14.30 -2.99
CA ASP A 167 -6.84 14.80 -3.78
C ASP A 167 -6.94 14.08 -5.12
N ALA A 168 -7.93 13.19 -5.24
CA ALA A 168 -8.23 12.46 -6.47
C ALA A 168 -8.77 13.37 -7.59
N THR A 169 -9.25 14.56 -7.25
CA THR A 169 -9.82 15.52 -8.21
C THR A 169 -8.80 16.53 -8.72
N ASP A 170 -7.57 16.50 -8.19
CA ASP A 170 -6.50 17.38 -8.61
C ASP A 170 -6.09 17.04 -10.04
N PRO A 171 -6.27 17.95 -11.01
CA PRO A 171 -5.98 17.66 -12.41
C PRO A 171 -4.45 17.54 -12.66
N HIS A 172 -3.59 17.89 -11.69
CA HIS A 172 -2.14 17.64 -11.76
C HIS A 172 -1.74 16.16 -11.51
N THR A 173 -2.73 15.28 -11.34
CA THR A 173 -2.53 13.84 -11.19
C THR A 173 -2.66 13.07 -12.50
N VAL A 174 -2.89 13.79 -13.59
CA VAL A 174 -3.33 13.27 -14.88
C VAL A 174 -2.12 13.10 -15.81
N PHE A 175 -1.81 11.85 -16.18
CA PHE A 175 -0.68 11.51 -17.06
C PHE A 175 -1.12 10.70 -18.29
N LYS A 176 -0.50 10.97 -19.43
CA LYS A 176 -0.67 10.25 -20.69
C LYS A 176 0.51 9.33 -20.95
N MET A 177 0.21 8.11 -21.39
CA MET A 177 1.21 7.13 -21.78
C MET A 177 1.27 7.01 -23.30
N HIS A 178 2.43 7.34 -23.87
CA HIS A 178 2.68 7.34 -25.30
C HIS A 178 3.46 6.08 -25.69
N PRO A 179 2.88 5.13 -26.44
CA PRO A 179 3.60 3.94 -26.88
C PRO A 179 4.74 4.32 -27.82
N VAL A 180 5.87 3.61 -27.72
CA VAL A 180 7.06 3.86 -28.55
C VAL A 180 7.05 3.05 -29.84
N LEU A 181 6.50 1.84 -29.81
CA LEU A 181 6.61 0.84 -30.90
C LEU A 181 5.25 0.31 -31.40
N GLN A 182 4.14 0.77 -30.82
CA GLN A 182 2.84 0.13 -31.02
C GLN A 182 1.86 1.10 -31.70
N ASP A 183 1.25 0.63 -32.80
CA ASP A 183 0.20 1.34 -33.54
C ASP A 183 -1.21 1.08 -32.96
N SER A 184 -1.32 0.16 -32.00
CA SER A 184 -2.57 -0.15 -31.32
C SER A 184 -2.87 0.89 -30.24
N PRO A 185 -4.14 1.34 -30.14
CA PRO A 185 -4.60 2.17 -29.05
C PRO A 185 -4.86 1.36 -27.77
N GLU A 186 -4.15 0.27 -27.47
CA GLU A 186 -4.36 -0.48 -26.20
C GLU A 186 -3.04 -0.73 -25.48
N LEU A 187 -3.06 -0.57 -24.14
CA LEU A 187 -1.85 -0.62 -23.34
C LEU A 187 -1.44 -2.05 -23.05
N LYS A 188 -0.58 -2.59 -23.91
CA LYS A 188 -0.06 -3.94 -23.73
C LYS A 188 0.97 -3.97 -22.60
N PHE A 189 0.89 -4.97 -21.73
CA PHE A 189 1.93 -5.18 -20.73
C PHE A 189 3.30 -5.41 -21.38
N GLU A 190 4.35 -4.97 -20.69
CA GLU A 190 5.76 -4.98 -21.16
C GLU A 190 6.02 -4.14 -22.43
N SER A 191 5.03 -3.44 -22.97
CA SER A 191 5.24 -2.47 -24.05
C SER A 191 5.97 -1.24 -23.53
N TYR A 192 6.78 -0.64 -24.41
CA TYR A 192 7.51 0.58 -24.11
C TYR A 192 6.61 1.80 -24.26
N ALA A 193 6.57 2.64 -23.24
CA ALA A 193 5.83 3.89 -23.22
C ALA A 193 6.66 5.02 -22.61
N ARG A 194 6.35 6.25 -23.04
CA ARG A 194 6.79 7.48 -22.39
C ARG A 194 5.62 8.11 -21.64
N ILE A 195 5.89 8.78 -20.54
CA ILE A 195 4.84 9.34 -19.66
C ILE A 195 4.90 10.86 -19.75
N GLU A 196 3.79 11.48 -20.16
CA GLU A 196 3.61 12.92 -20.26
C GLU A 196 2.58 13.38 -19.22
N HIS A 197 2.87 14.45 -18.49
CA HIS A 197 1.90 15.10 -17.62
C HIS A 197 0.99 16.03 -18.44
N VAL A 198 -0.32 15.88 -18.30
CA VAL A 198 -1.30 16.46 -19.23
C VAL A 198 -1.39 17.98 -19.15
N ILE A 199 -1.44 18.54 -17.93
CA ILE A 199 -1.61 19.99 -17.77
C ILE A 199 -0.41 20.76 -18.29
N THR A 200 0.79 20.30 -17.94
CA THR A 200 2.03 21.06 -18.20
C THR A 200 2.70 20.64 -19.50
N GLY A 201 2.34 19.48 -20.08
CA GLY A 201 2.99 18.90 -21.25
C GLY A 201 4.43 18.42 -20.98
N CYS A 202 4.84 18.32 -19.71
CA CYS A 202 6.18 17.87 -19.36
C CYS A 202 6.25 16.35 -19.28
N TRP A 203 7.39 15.79 -19.66
CA TRP A 203 7.68 14.36 -19.68
C TRP A 203 8.34 13.92 -18.38
N LEU A 204 7.91 12.77 -17.86
CA LEU A 204 8.50 12.16 -16.68
C LEU A 204 9.94 11.73 -16.97
N HIS A 205 10.89 12.28 -16.21
CA HIS A 205 12.31 12.17 -16.47
C HIS A 205 13.07 11.60 -15.27
N ALA A 206 13.94 10.63 -15.53
CA ALA A 206 14.82 10.06 -14.54
C ALA A 206 16.20 10.75 -14.52
N ILE A 207 16.59 11.33 -13.39
CA ILE A 207 17.88 12.01 -13.27
C ILE A 207 18.99 10.98 -13.00
N LYS A 208 19.70 10.59 -14.07
CA LYS A 208 20.75 9.55 -14.00
C LYS A 208 21.85 9.84 -12.99
N ASP A 209 22.25 11.10 -12.83
CA ASP A 209 23.41 11.47 -12.01
C ASP A 209 23.05 11.94 -10.59
N LYS A 210 21.77 11.89 -10.20
CA LYS A 210 21.31 12.40 -8.91
C LYS A 210 20.71 11.29 -8.05
N SER A 211 21.39 10.98 -6.95
CA SER A 211 20.90 10.02 -5.96
C SER A 211 19.75 10.61 -5.16
N TYR A 212 18.66 9.87 -4.97
CA TYR A 212 17.59 10.27 -4.07
C TYR A 212 18.02 10.08 -2.62
N GLN A 213 17.93 11.14 -1.82
CA GLN A 213 18.18 11.08 -0.39
C GLN A 213 16.86 10.97 0.37
N ARG A 214 16.70 9.87 1.11
CA ARG A 214 15.52 9.62 1.93
C ARG A 214 15.38 10.67 3.03
N LYS A 215 14.21 11.29 3.12
CA LYS A 215 13.86 12.31 4.12
C LYS A 215 13.96 11.79 5.55
N GLU A 216 13.63 10.52 5.79
CA GLU A 216 13.74 9.88 7.11
C GLU A 216 15.17 9.95 7.67
N PHE A 217 16.20 9.94 6.81
CA PHE A 217 17.60 9.96 7.21
C PHE A 217 18.22 11.37 7.23
N LEU A 218 17.58 12.37 6.60
CA LEU A 218 18.05 13.76 6.64
C LEU A 218 17.94 14.37 8.04
N ASN A 219 16.99 13.90 8.84
CA ASN A 219 16.70 14.44 10.18
C ASN A 219 17.33 13.63 11.32
N MET A 220 18.17 12.63 11.03
CA MET A 220 18.83 11.80 12.05
C MET A 220 20.27 12.28 12.27
N GLU A 221 20.46 13.20 13.22
CA GLU A 221 21.78 13.76 13.56
C GLU A 221 22.75 12.75 14.21
N ASP A 222 22.29 11.55 14.59
CA ASP A 222 23.04 10.63 15.44
C ASP A 222 23.39 9.32 14.72
N GLU A 223 24.49 9.34 13.93
CA GLU A 223 25.02 8.18 13.18
C GLU A 223 25.37 6.97 14.09
N LYS A 224 25.49 7.18 15.40
CA LYS A 224 25.82 6.13 16.38
C LYS A 224 24.60 5.40 16.94
N SER A 225 23.38 5.86 16.68
CA SER A 225 22.17 5.18 17.15
C SER A 225 21.84 3.98 16.26
N MET A 226 21.39 2.88 16.86
CA MET A 226 20.83 1.72 16.13
C MET A 226 19.62 2.08 15.26
N ARG A 227 19.03 3.27 15.46
CA ARG A 227 17.97 3.85 14.62
C ARG A 227 18.47 4.31 13.25
N ALA A 228 19.76 4.64 13.11
CA ALA A 228 20.36 5.07 11.84
C ALA A 228 20.76 3.89 10.94
N LEU A 229 20.56 2.64 11.39
CA LEU A 229 20.92 1.45 10.62
C LEU A 229 20.12 1.37 9.32
N ARG A 230 20.81 1.41 8.18
CA ARG A 230 20.22 1.17 6.87
C ARG A 230 19.88 -0.32 6.72
N TRP A 231 18.60 -0.66 6.81
CA TRP A 231 18.11 -2.02 6.50
C TRP A 231 17.96 -2.28 5.00
N ASP A 232 18.02 -1.21 4.19
CA ASP A 232 17.89 -1.25 2.76
C ASP A 232 19.04 -0.50 2.09
N GLY A 233 19.83 -1.22 1.30
CA GLY A 233 20.96 -0.68 0.53
C GLY A 233 20.65 -0.59 -0.96
N GLY A 234 19.38 -0.54 -1.35
CA GLY A 234 19.00 -0.32 -2.75
C GLY A 234 19.42 1.08 -3.18
N GLU A 235 20.04 1.18 -4.35
CA GLU A 235 20.36 2.48 -4.94
C GLU A 235 19.07 3.20 -5.36
N LEU A 236 18.98 4.47 -5.03
CA LEU A 236 17.81 5.30 -5.29
C LEU A 236 18.21 6.48 -6.18
N ARG A 237 17.36 6.82 -7.15
CA ARG A 237 17.57 7.95 -8.07
C ARG A 237 16.38 8.90 -8.02
N GLU A 238 16.66 10.19 -8.23
CA GLU A 238 15.60 11.19 -8.31
C GLU A 238 14.82 11.11 -9.61
N ILE A 239 13.53 11.43 -9.52
CA ILE A 239 12.62 11.55 -10.66
C ILE A 239 12.06 12.98 -10.70
N THR A 240 11.98 13.54 -11.90
CA THR A 240 11.52 14.91 -12.15
C THR A 240 10.68 14.93 -13.42
N CYS A 241 10.35 16.12 -13.92
CA CYS A 241 9.81 16.29 -15.24
C CYS A 241 10.64 17.26 -16.07
N CYS A 242 10.68 17.07 -17.39
CA CYS A 242 11.33 17.97 -18.32
C CYS A 242 10.44 18.24 -19.54
N PHE A 243 10.64 19.38 -20.21
CA PHE A 243 9.85 19.72 -21.40
C PHE A 243 10.32 18.97 -22.66
N ASP A 244 11.60 18.61 -22.71
CA ASP A 244 12.17 17.90 -23.83
C ASP A 244 11.82 16.41 -23.76
N ARG A 245 11.19 15.90 -24.81
CA ARG A 245 10.93 14.48 -24.93
C ARG A 245 12.24 13.72 -25.16
N ARG A 246 12.79 13.11 -24.10
CA ARG A 246 14.04 12.34 -24.21
C ARG A 246 13.79 10.89 -24.63
N TYR A 247 14.79 10.31 -25.29
CA TYR A 247 14.73 8.94 -25.80
C TYR A 247 15.03 7.89 -24.73
N ASP A 248 15.81 8.26 -23.71
CA ASP A 248 16.26 7.43 -22.60
C ASP A 248 15.19 7.19 -21.52
N ASP A 249 14.19 8.07 -21.43
CA ASP A 249 13.04 7.94 -20.52
C ASP A 249 11.98 6.95 -21.04
N ALA A 250 12.39 5.69 -21.23
CA ALA A 250 11.52 4.61 -21.67
C ALA A 250 11.04 3.76 -20.49
N TYR A 251 9.73 3.75 -20.26
CA TYR A 251 9.07 2.97 -19.22
C TYR A 251 8.36 1.77 -19.80
N THR A 252 8.20 0.73 -18.99
CA THR A 252 7.34 -0.42 -19.28
C THR A 252 6.37 -0.62 -18.14
N ILE A 253 5.19 -1.13 -18.49
CA ILE A 253 4.13 -1.38 -17.53
C ILE A 253 4.06 -2.87 -17.32
N GLN A 254 4.36 -3.30 -16.10
CA GLN A 254 4.40 -4.71 -15.74
C GLN A 254 3.15 -5.08 -14.97
N LYS A 255 2.59 -6.26 -15.27
CA LYS A 255 1.43 -6.82 -14.57
C LYS A 255 1.85 -7.26 -13.16
N VAL A 256 1.07 -6.87 -12.15
CA VAL A 256 1.20 -7.44 -10.81
C VAL A 256 0.32 -8.69 -10.72
N ASP A 257 0.89 -9.77 -10.17
CA ASP A 257 0.12 -11.00 -9.96
C ASP A 257 -1.03 -10.78 -8.97
N SER A 258 -2.20 -11.32 -9.31
CA SER A 258 -3.41 -11.32 -8.47
C SER A 258 -3.14 -11.83 -7.06
N GLU A 259 -2.30 -12.86 -6.89
CA GLU A 259 -1.97 -13.38 -5.57
C GLU A 259 -1.23 -12.33 -4.72
N HIS A 260 -0.32 -11.58 -5.34
CA HIS A 260 0.41 -10.51 -4.66
C HIS A 260 -0.50 -9.33 -4.29
N VAL A 261 -1.48 -9.01 -5.12
CA VAL A 261 -2.51 -8.00 -4.82
C VAL A 261 -3.38 -8.44 -3.64
N MET A 262 -3.84 -9.70 -3.62
CA MET A 262 -4.62 -10.24 -2.51
C MET A 262 -3.82 -10.23 -1.19
N ASN A 263 -2.56 -10.67 -1.24
CA ASN A 263 -1.66 -10.64 -0.09
C ASN A 263 -1.43 -9.21 0.42
N PHE A 264 -1.30 -8.24 -0.50
CA PHE A 264 -1.19 -6.82 -0.15
C PHE A 264 -2.46 -6.31 0.52
N ASN A 265 -3.63 -6.51 -0.09
CA ASN A 265 -4.92 -6.05 0.42
C ASN A 265 -5.23 -6.61 1.82
N PHE A 266 -4.86 -7.87 2.07
CA PHE A 266 -5.00 -8.48 3.39
C PHE A 266 -4.22 -7.69 4.46
N VAL A 267 -2.93 -7.43 4.23
CA VAL A 267 -2.09 -6.70 5.20
C VAL A 267 -2.52 -5.24 5.30
N ALA A 268 -2.88 -4.61 4.17
CA ALA A 268 -3.40 -3.24 4.15
C ALA A 268 -4.68 -3.08 4.99
N GLY A 269 -5.57 -4.08 4.97
CA GLY A 269 -6.78 -4.08 5.83
C GLY A 269 -6.50 -4.20 7.34
N VAL A 270 -5.36 -4.79 7.73
CA VAL A 270 -4.95 -4.89 9.15
C VAL A 270 -4.41 -3.56 9.67
N VAL A 271 -3.82 -2.72 8.81
CA VAL A 271 -3.21 -1.45 9.22
C VAL A 271 -4.19 -0.51 9.93
N PRO A 272 -5.38 -0.19 9.37
CA PRO A 272 -6.37 0.64 10.06
C PRO A 272 -6.81 0.05 11.39
N THR A 273 -6.94 -1.28 11.49
CA THR A 273 -7.32 -1.95 12.75
C THR A 273 -6.28 -1.71 13.85
N LEU A 274 -4.99 -1.71 13.51
CA LEU A 274 -3.91 -1.40 14.44
C LEU A 274 -3.84 0.09 14.78
N GLN A 275 -4.05 0.97 13.79
CA GLN A 275 -4.07 2.42 14.00
C GLN A 275 -5.22 2.83 14.90
N ASP A 276 -6.44 2.38 14.64
CA ASP A 276 -7.62 2.62 15.47
C ASP A 276 -7.40 2.19 16.93
N LEU A 277 -6.72 1.06 17.12
CA LEU A 277 -6.35 0.57 18.44
C LEU A 277 -5.35 1.50 19.13
N ILE A 278 -4.31 1.93 18.42
CA ILE A 278 -3.30 2.86 18.94
C ILE A 278 -3.96 4.20 19.32
N ASP A 279 -4.79 4.75 18.45
CA ASP A 279 -5.48 6.02 18.65
C ASP A 279 -6.46 5.95 19.82
N ALA A 280 -7.24 4.87 19.92
CA ALA A 280 -8.11 4.62 21.06
C ALA A 280 -7.33 4.60 22.38
N ARG A 281 -6.10 4.07 22.37
CA ARG A 281 -5.22 4.06 23.55
C ARG A 281 -4.61 5.41 23.86
N GLN A 282 -4.24 6.20 22.86
CA GLN A 282 -3.77 7.57 23.09
C GLN A 282 -4.83 8.43 23.78
N ILE A 283 -6.11 8.20 23.47
CA ILE A 283 -7.26 8.89 24.08
C ILE A 283 -7.65 8.27 25.45
N GLY A 284 -7.00 7.18 25.88
CA GLY A 284 -7.24 6.54 27.16
C GLY A 284 -8.48 5.65 27.21
N ARG A 285 -9.01 5.22 26.06
CA ARG A 285 -10.19 4.33 26.00
C ARG A 285 -9.81 2.91 26.44
N PRO A 286 -10.52 2.30 27.42
CA PRO A 286 -10.32 0.90 27.79
C PRO A 286 -10.89 -0.05 26.72
N LEU A 287 -10.25 -1.19 26.51
CA LEU A 287 -10.73 -2.25 25.63
C LEU A 287 -11.78 -3.12 26.34
N THR A 288 -12.87 -3.36 25.64
CA THR A 288 -13.87 -4.35 26.04
C THR A 288 -13.39 -5.76 25.68
N SER A 289 -13.89 -6.78 26.39
CA SER A 289 -13.53 -8.18 26.11
C SER A 289 -13.92 -8.63 24.69
N LYS A 290 -15.01 -8.08 24.13
CA LYS A 290 -15.44 -8.36 22.76
C LYS A 290 -14.46 -7.80 21.73
N GLU A 291 -14.00 -6.56 21.93
CA GLU A 291 -12.97 -5.95 21.08
C GLU A 291 -11.65 -6.69 21.20
N THR A 292 -11.23 -7.05 22.42
CA THR A 292 -10.02 -7.85 22.65
C THR A 292 -10.05 -9.16 21.88
N PHE A 293 -11.17 -9.90 21.92
CA PHE A 293 -11.30 -11.14 21.17
C PHE A 293 -11.12 -10.94 19.67
N ARG A 294 -11.77 -9.91 19.10
CA ARG A 294 -11.67 -9.58 17.67
C ARG A 294 -10.25 -9.18 17.26
N ILE A 295 -9.60 -8.33 18.06
CA ILE A 295 -8.22 -7.89 17.82
C ILE A 295 -7.27 -9.10 17.90
N CYS A 296 -7.35 -9.92 18.95
CA CYS A 296 -6.53 -11.11 19.07
C CYS A 296 -6.76 -12.09 17.90
N HIS A 297 -7.99 -12.23 17.42
CA HIS A 297 -8.28 -13.04 16.24
C HIS A 297 -7.56 -12.50 15.00
N ALA A 298 -7.70 -11.20 14.70
CA ALA A 298 -7.05 -10.56 13.57
C ALA A 298 -5.51 -10.67 13.65
N LEU A 299 -4.92 -10.52 14.83
CA LEU A 299 -3.48 -10.69 15.06
C LEU A 299 -3.03 -12.14 14.81
N ARG A 300 -3.83 -13.14 15.22
CA ARG A 300 -3.54 -14.56 14.92
C ARG A 300 -3.63 -14.85 13.43
N GLU A 301 -4.60 -14.26 12.74
CA GLU A 301 -4.71 -14.38 11.28
C GLU A 301 -3.50 -13.76 10.58
N LEU A 302 -3.04 -12.58 11.03
CA LEU A 302 -1.80 -11.97 10.53
C LEU A 302 -0.56 -12.84 10.80
N ARG A 303 -0.49 -13.47 11.97
CA ARG A 303 0.59 -14.42 12.30
C ARG A 303 0.58 -15.62 11.34
N ASN A 304 -0.58 -16.25 11.19
CA ASN A 304 -0.75 -17.41 10.33
C ASN A 304 -0.54 -17.05 8.85
N PHE A 305 -0.90 -15.85 8.43
CA PHE A 305 -0.67 -15.34 7.09
C PHE A 305 0.82 -15.37 6.72
N MET A 306 1.73 -15.06 7.65
CA MET A 306 3.16 -15.14 7.38
C MET A 306 3.67 -16.56 7.11
N LEU A 307 2.91 -17.59 7.46
CA LEU A 307 3.28 -18.99 7.32
C LEU A 307 2.57 -19.60 6.10
N VAL A 308 3.32 -20.28 5.25
CA VAL A 308 2.80 -21.08 4.13
C VAL A 308 3.25 -22.51 4.35
N ASN A 309 2.29 -23.43 4.51
CA ASN A 309 2.55 -24.83 4.87
C ASN A 309 3.39 -24.99 6.15
N GLY A 310 3.20 -24.09 7.13
CA GLY A 310 3.95 -24.06 8.38
C GLY A 310 5.30 -23.36 8.32
N GLU A 311 5.78 -22.98 7.13
CA GLU A 311 7.08 -22.35 6.94
C GLU A 311 6.96 -20.82 6.73
N PRO A 312 7.88 -20.00 7.26
CA PRO A 312 7.84 -18.55 7.06
C PRO A 312 8.04 -18.13 5.59
N CYS A 313 7.09 -17.38 5.05
CA CYS A 313 7.16 -16.84 3.70
C CYS A 313 7.81 -15.45 3.68
N LYS A 314 8.99 -15.35 3.05
CA LYS A 314 9.76 -14.09 2.97
C LYS A 314 9.01 -12.96 2.24
N ALA A 315 8.21 -13.28 1.22
CA ALA A 315 7.43 -12.28 0.50
C ALA A 315 6.34 -11.66 1.38
N ARG A 316 5.62 -12.49 2.16
CA ARG A 316 4.60 -12.03 3.10
C ARG A 316 5.20 -11.26 4.27
N GLN A 317 6.32 -11.71 4.82
CA GLN A 317 7.06 -10.95 5.84
C GLN A 317 7.56 -9.60 5.32
N LYS A 318 8.03 -9.54 4.06
CA LYS A 318 8.43 -8.29 3.42
C LYS A 318 7.27 -7.27 3.38
N LEU A 319 6.03 -7.72 3.17
CA LEU A 319 4.85 -6.84 3.20
C LEU A 319 4.65 -6.17 4.56
N LEU A 320 4.86 -6.88 5.67
CA LEU A 320 4.75 -6.29 7.02
C LEU A 320 5.75 -5.14 7.23
N ARG A 321 6.93 -5.23 6.63
CA ARG A 321 7.90 -4.11 6.62
C ARG A 321 7.46 -2.99 5.69
N ASN A 322 7.06 -3.31 4.46
CA ASN A 322 6.65 -2.33 3.47
C ASN A 322 5.47 -1.47 3.95
N LEU A 323 4.50 -2.08 4.63
CA LEU A 323 3.35 -1.41 5.23
C LEU A 323 3.58 -0.98 6.69
N ARG A 324 4.82 -1.10 7.19
CA ARG A 324 5.25 -0.66 8.53
C ARG A 324 4.39 -1.23 9.68
N VAL A 325 3.82 -2.40 9.49
CA VAL A 325 3.03 -3.12 10.50
C VAL A 325 3.86 -3.39 11.75
N ILE A 326 5.15 -3.69 11.58
CA ILE A 326 6.07 -3.90 12.70
C ILE A 326 6.23 -2.62 13.56
N ASP A 327 6.25 -1.45 12.93
CA ASP A 327 6.35 -0.16 13.62
C ASP A 327 5.08 0.13 14.44
N LEU A 328 3.91 -0.21 13.87
CA LEU A 328 2.62 -0.12 14.57
C LEU A 328 2.56 -1.07 15.77
N LEU A 329 3.00 -2.32 15.60
CA LEU A 329 3.05 -3.30 16.69
C LEU A 329 3.98 -2.84 17.81
N VAL A 330 5.16 -2.32 17.49
CA VAL A 330 6.07 -1.79 18.52
C VAL A 330 5.49 -0.54 19.19
N THR A 331 4.82 0.34 18.44
CA THR A 331 4.12 1.50 19.00
C THR A 331 3.02 1.07 19.96
N LEU A 332 2.26 0.03 19.63
CA LEU A 332 1.27 -0.57 20.51
C LEU A 332 1.92 -1.14 21.79
N LEU A 333 3.07 -1.81 21.69
CA LEU A 333 3.78 -2.38 22.84
C LEU A 333 4.40 -1.33 23.76
N LYS A 334 4.55 -0.08 23.32
CA LYS A 334 5.07 1.02 24.15
C LYS A 334 4.05 1.54 25.18
N PHE A 335 2.77 1.22 25.03
CA PHE A 335 1.77 1.61 26.03
C PHE A 335 2.00 0.88 27.36
N PRO A 336 1.82 1.57 28.50
CA PRO A 336 2.01 0.95 29.81
C PRO A 336 0.97 -0.14 30.07
N LEU A 337 1.42 -1.30 30.57
CA LEU A 337 0.54 -2.40 30.99
C LEU A 337 -0.03 -2.22 32.40
N LYS A 338 0.78 -1.67 33.32
CA LYS A 338 0.43 -1.56 34.74
C LYS A 338 -0.49 -0.36 34.99
N ALA A 339 -1.40 -0.51 35.94
CA ALA A 339 -2.32 0.53 36.39
C ALA A 339 -3.36 0.99 35.34
N VAL A 340 -3.67 0.13 34.36
CA VAL A 340 -4.75 0.36 33.39
C VAL A 340 -5.95 -0.52 33.74
N GLN A 341 -7.17 0.03 33.59
CA GLN A 341 -8.42 -0.65 33.95
C GLN A 341 -8.63 -2.00 33.24
N ASP A 342 -8.02 -2.19 32.07
CA ASP A 342 -8.19 -3.36 31.23
C ASP A 342 -6.87 -4.12 30.97
N GLU A 343 -6.00 -4.13 31.98
CA GLU A 343 -4.69 -4.81 31.99
C GLU A 343 -4.76 -6.25 31.44
N HIS A 344 -5.75 -7.06 31.88
CA HIS A 344 -5.90 -8.44 31.41
C HIS A 344 -6.17 -8.54 29.90
N ASN A 345 -7.00 -7.64 29.38
CA ASN A 345 -7.35 -7.59 27.98
C ASN A 345 -6.14 -7.15 27.14
N LEU A 346 -5.44 -6.11 27.60
CA LEU A 346 -4.24 -5.58 26.94
C LEU A 346 -3.08 -6.59 26.93
N THR A 347 -2.90 -7.33 28.03
CA THR A 347 -1.88 -8.40 28.13
C THR A 347 -2.05 -9.46 27.04
N LYS A 348 -3.30 -9.85 26.72
CA LYS A 348 -3.58 -10.79 25.64
C LYS A 348 -3.20 -10.23 24.28
N VAL A 349 -3.54 -8.97 24.01
CA VAL A 349 -3.17 -8.29 22.76
C VAL A 349 -1.65 -8.21 22.63
N PHE A 350 -0.93 -7.86 23.71
CA PHE A 350 0.52 -7.78 23.71
C PHE A 350 1.17 -9.13 23.47
N SER A 351 0.64 -10.21 24.06
CA SER A 351 1.11 -11.57 23.78
C SER A 351 1.03 -11.91 22.29
N GLU A 352 -0.11 -11.63 21.65
CA GLU A 352 -0.27 -11.89 20.21
C GLU A 352 0.65 -10.99 19.36
N ALA A 353 0.87 -9.74 19.79
CA ALA A 353 1.82 -8.84 19.12
C ALA A 353 3.26 -9.38 19.19
N TYR A 354 3.72 -9.85 20.36
CA TYR A 354 5.02 -10.49 20.50
C TYR A 354 5.14 -11.77 19.65
N ASP A 355 4.09 -12.59 19.56
CA ASP A 355 4.07 -13.78 18.71
C ASP A 355 4.23 -13.45 17.22
N ILE A 356 3.61 -12.35 16.75
CA ILE A 356 3.79 -11.85 15.39
C ILE A 356 5.24 -11.41 15.19
N LEU A 357 5.81 -10.62 16.10
CA LEU A 357 7.19 -10.15 16.01
C LEU A 357 8.19 -11.33 16.01
N HIS A 358 7.95 -12.35 16.81
CA HIS A 358 8.72 -13.59 16.81
C HIS A 358 8.63 -14.28 15.44
N THR A 359 7.41 -14.48 14.92
CA THR A 359 7.18 -15.13 13.62
C THR A 359 7.81 -14.35 12.46
N TYR A 360 7.83 -13.01 12.53
CA TYR A 360 8.50 -12.15 11.57
C TYR A 360 10.03 -12.35 11.55
N MET A 361 10.63 -12.67 12.71
CA MET A 361 12.06 -12.93 12.85
C MET A 361 12.46 -14.37 12.46
N MET A 362 11.56 -15.34 12.58
CA MET A 362 11.78 -16.75 12.21
C MET A 362 12.15 -16.96 10.73
N GLY A 363 11.80 -16.03 9.84
CA GLY A 363 12.09 -16.17 8.39
C GLY A 363 13.56 -16.02 7.98
N ASN A 364 14.47 -15.87 8.95
CA ASN A 364 15.92 -15.76 8.76
C ASN A 364 16.32 -14.77 7.63
N SER A 365 15.70 -13.59 7.67
CA SER A 365 15.94 -12.51 6.72
C SER A 365 16.82 -11.45 7.36
N ARG A 366 18.04 -11.25 6.84
CA ARG A 366 18.95 -10.18 7.29
C ARG A 366 18.29 -8.80 7.24
N LYS A 367 17.49 -8.52 6.20
CA LYS A 367 16.73 -7.26 6.10
C LYS A 367 15.69 -7.12 7.21
N ASN A 368 15.07 -8.22 7.64
CA ASN A 368 14.10 -8.17 8.75
C ASN A 368 14.81 -7.89 10.07
N ALA A 369 15.94 -8.57 10.31
CA ALA A 369 16.75 -8.34 11.50
C ALA A 369 17.27 -6.89 11.60
N LEU A 370 17.82 -6.35 10.50
CA LEU A 370 18.26 -4.96 10.46
C LEU A 370 17.10 -3.97 10.66
N TYR A 371 15.94 -4.23 10.05
CA TYR A 371 14.77 -3.39 10.25
C TYR A 371 14.27 -3.42 11.71
N PHE A 372 14.33 -4.59 12.36
CA PHE A 372 13.93 -4.76 13.75
C PHE A 372 14.95 -4.17 14.74
N ALA A 373 16.22 -4.05 14.33
CA ALA A 373 17.32 -3.58 15.17
C ALA A 373 17.11 -2.16 15.72
N LYS A 374 16.37 -1.29 15.00
CA LYS A 374 16.00 0.06 15.47
C LYS A 374 15.20 0.07 16.78
N TYR A 375 14.61 -1.07 17.15
CA TYR A 375 13.80 -1.24 18.36
C TYR A 375 14.50 -2.01 19.48
N ILE A 376 15.78 -2.38 19.34
CA ILE A 376 16.51 -3.15 20.36
C ILE A 376 16.52 -2.43 21.72
N GLU A 377 16.78 -1.13 21.74
CA GLU A 377 16.78 -0.32 22.97
C GLU A 377 15.43 -0.43 23.71
N PHE A 378 14.32 -0.40 22.98
CA PHE A 378 12.99 -0.55 23.56
C PHE A 378 12.79 -1.96 24.14
N PHE A 379 13.20 -3.02 23.44
CA PHE A 379 13.03 -4.37 23.99
C PHE A 379 13.93 -4.62 25.21
N GLN A 380 15.11 -3.99 25.27
CA GLN A 380 15.97 -4.07 26.45
C GLN A 380 15.29 -3.49 27.69
N THR A 381 14.57 -2.37 27.59
CA THR A 381 13.85 -1.81 28.75
C THR A 381 12.74 -2.73 29.24
N GLN A 382 12.06 -3.45 28.34
CA GLN A 382 11.01 -4.42 28.68
C GLN A 382 11.55 -5.69 29.36
N MET A 383 12.82 -6.06 29.12
CA MET A 383 13.44 -7.24 29.74
C MET A 383 13.88 -7.01 31.19
N VAL A 384 14.31 -5.78 31.52
CA VAL A 384 14.81 -5.43 32.87
C VAL A 384 13.70 -5.52 33.93
N ASP A 385 12.44 -5.28 33.53
CA ASP A 385 11.27 -5.37 34.41
C ASP A 385 11.04 -6.77 35.02
N LYS A 386 11.68 -7.84 34.49
CA LYS A 386 11.64 -9.18 35.10
C LYS A 386 12.68 -9.41 36.20
N VAL A 387 13.78 -8.65 36.24
CA VAL A 387 14.90 -8.88 37.17
C VAL A 387 14.64 -8.27 38.55
N ASN A 388 13.74 -7.28 38.65
CA ASN A 388 13.39 -6.63 39.92
C ASN A 388 12.23 -7.29 40.69
N LYS A 389 11.91 -8.56 40.42
CA LYS A 389 11.12 -9.37 41.36
C LYS A 389 12.09 -10.16 42.25
N PRO A 390 12.35 -9.74 43.50
CA PRO A 390 12.91 -10.69 44.45
C PRO A 390 11.86 -11.80 44.61
N PHE A 391 12.29 -13.04 44.34
CA PHE A 391 11.59 -14.20 44.88
C PHE A 391 11.52 -14.03 46.41
N ALA A 392 10.41 -14.54 46.96
CA ALA A 392 10.01 -14.50 48.37
C ALA A 392 11.16 -14.61 49.38
#